data_AF-A0A7C3Q8K8-F1
#
_entry.id   AF-A0A7C3Q8K8-F1
#
_cell.length_a   1.000
_cell.length_b   1.000
_cell.length_c   1.000
_cell.angle_alpha   90.00
_cell.angle_beta   90.00
_cell.angle_gamma   90.00
#
_symmetry.space_group_name_H-M   'P 1'
#
loop_
_entity.id
_entity.type
_entity.pdbx_description
1 polymer ?
#
loop_
_entity_poly.entity_id
_entity_poly.type
_entity_poly.pdbx_seq_one_letter_code
_entity_poly.pdbx_strand_id
1 'polypeptide(L)'
;MKPFALLSVTDKSGIVEFAKGLAQRGYEILSTGGTGKMLAAFDVDYTGVSYYTGTPEFLGGRVKTLHPKVHGGILARHAEPEDQAVMEELNIRAIRVVAVNLYPFEDTVLSGAAREEVIENIDIGGPAMIRAAAKNAANVLVVVDPNDYDAVLQFLDSGEAGDLRERLRAKAFAHTAFYDSLIAEYFAGDGVLQGETASVGLRKVASLRYGENPHQQAALYVHPFQREGIAHAKQTWGK
;
A
#
# COMPACT_ATOMS: atom_id res chain seq x y z
N MET A 1 -25.01 2.09 -8.36
CA MET A 1 -24.20 3.11 -7.66
C MET A 1 -22.79 3.10 -8.23
N LYS A 2 -22.09 4.24 -8.29
CA LYS A 2 -20.68 4.29 -8.73
C LYS A 2 -19.79 3.52 -7.75
N PRO A 3 -18.74 2.79 -8.19
CA PRO A 3 -17.80 2.16 -7.27
C PRO A 3 -16.92 3.20 -6.59
N PHE A 4 -16.39 2.86 -5.43
CA PHE A 4 -15.40 3.68 -4.74
C PHE A 4 -13.97 3.37 -5.20
N ALA A 5 -13.14 4.40 -5.19
CA ALA A 5 -11.69 4.29 -5.09
C ALA A 5 -11.25 4.77 -3.70
N LEU A 6 -10.70 3.86 -2.89
CA LEU A 6 -10.21 4.17 -1.55
C LEU A 6 -8.78 4.69 -1.63
N LEU A 7 -8.55 5.93 -1.21
CA LEU A 7 -7.24 6.58 -1.17
C LEU A 7 -6.85 6.89 0.28
N SER A 8 -5.75 6.31 0.75
CA SER A 8 -5.21 6.57 2.08
C SER A 8 -3.69 6.50 2.04
N VAL A 9 -3.06 7.62 1.76
CA VAL A 9 -1.62 7.72 1.50
C VAL A 9 -0.93 8.71 2.43
N THR A 10 0.24 8.32 2.91
CA THR A 10 1.23 9.16 3.60
C THR A 10 2.09 9.92 2.60
N ASP A 11 2.66 9.23 1.60
CA ASP A 11 3.28 9.90 0.45
C ASP A 11 2.20 10.35 -0.53
N LYS A 12 2.14 11.65 -0.73
CA LYS A 12 1.10 12.36 -1.49
C LYS A 12 1.50 12.65 -2.93
N SER A 13 2.66 12.18 -3.37
CA SER A 13 3.14 12.37 -4.74
C SER A 13 2.11 11.88 -5.76
N GLY A 14 1.68 12.74 -6.67
CA GLY A 14 0.75 12.41 -7.77
C GLY A 14 -0.69 12.02 -7.37
N ILE A 15 -1.05 12.08 -6.08
CA ILE A 15 -2.36 11.58 -5.62
C ILE A 15 -3.54 12.41 -6.15
N VAL A 16 -3.34 13.70 -6.38
CA VAL A 16 -4.39 14.61 -6.87
C VAL A 16 -4.74 14.28 -8.31
N GLU A 17 -3.73 14.15 -9.17
CA GLU A 17 -3.87 13.79 -10.58
C GLU A 17 -4.49 12.39 -10.71
N PHE A 18 -4.05 11.46 -9.86
CA PHE A 18 -4.62 10.12 -9.82
C PHE A 18 -6.10 10.13 -9.41
N ALA A 19 -6.46 10.87 -8.36
CA ALA A 19 -7.85 10.99 -7.91
C ALA A 19 -8.75 11.65 -8.97
N LYS A 20 -8.26 12.69 -9.66
CA LYS A 20 -8.98 13.32 -10.79
C LYS A 20 -9.18 12.33 -11.93
N GLY A 21 -8.14 11.56 -12.27
CA GLY A 21 -8.23 10.51 -13.29
C GLY A 21 -9.26 9.44 -12.93
N LEU A 22 -9.31 9.01 -11.67
CA LEU A 22 -10.31 8.06 -11.19
C LEU A 22 -11.73 8.65 -11.26
N ALA A 23 -11.91 9.90 -10.82
CA ALA A 23 -13.21 10.58 -10.86
C ALA A 23 -13.76 10.70 -12.29
N GLN A 24 -12.90 11.04 -13.27
CA GLN A 24 -13.24 11.09 -14.69
C GLN A 24 -13.74 9.74 -15.23
N ARG A 25 -13.26 8.63 -14.65
CA ARG A 25 -13.65 7.25 -15.01
C ARG A 25 -14.85 6.74 -14.21
N GLY A 26 -15.53 7.63 -13.49
CA GLY A 26 -16.77 7.32 -12.78
C GLY A 26 -16.59 6.71 -11.40
N TYR A 27 -15.39 6.78 -10.81
CA TYR A 27 -15.17 6.40 -9.41
C TYR A 27 -15.55 7.55 -8.49
N GLU A 28 -16.18 7.23 -7.37
CA GLU A 28 -16.25 8.17 -6.24
C GLU A 28 -15.03 7.98 -5.35
N ILE A 29 -14.43 9.07 -4.89
CA ILE A 29 -13.26 8.97 -4.02
C ILE A 29 -13.70 8.74 -2.58
N LEU A 30 -13.19 7.70 -1.96
CA LEU A 30 -13.32 7.42 -0.54
C LEU A 30 -11.95 7.66 0.11
N SER A 31 -11.86 8.54 1.10
CA SER A 31 -10.55 8.94 1.64
C SER A 31 -10.54 9.10 3.16
N THR A 32 -9.39 8.82 3.77
CA THR A 32 -9.12 9.16 5.18
C THR A 32 -8.82 10.65 5.31
N GLY A 33 -8.85 11.18 6.54
CA GLY A 33 -8.80 12.63 6.79
C GLY A 33 -7.54 13.35 6.25
N GLY A 34 -6.37 12.73 6.28
CA GLY A 34 -5.12 13.35 5.82
C GLY A 34 -5.05 13.50 4.29
N THR A 35 -5.34 12.42 3.56
CA THR A 35 -5.39 12.43 2.10
C THR A 35 -6.58 13.25 1.60
N GLY A 36 -7.75 13.15 2.24
CA GLY A 36 -8.97 13.81 1.81
C GLY A 36 -8.86 15.35 1.88
N LYS A 37 -8.24 15.88 2.94
CA LYS A 37 -7.97 17.32 3.05
C LYS A 37 -7.10 17.85 1.90
N MET A 38 -6.10 17.07 1.48
CA MET A 38 -5.28 17.46 0.33
C MET A 38 -6.12 17.46 -0.96
N LEU A 39 -6.92 16.42 -1.18
CA LEU A 39 -7.78 16.32 -2.36
C LEU A 39 -8.76 17.50 -2.46
N ALA A 40 -9.41 17.86 -1.35
CA ALA A 40 -10.31 19.01 -1.31
C ALA A 40 -9.61 20.34 -1.62
N ALA A 41 -8.34 20.51 -1.22
CA ALA A 41 -7.57 21.71 -1.54
C ALA A 41 -7.29 21.89 -3.05
N PHE A 42 -7.50 20.85 -3.86
CA PHE A 42 -7.37 20.87 -5.32
C PHE A 42 -8.69 20.57 -6.04
N ASP A 43 -9.82 20.86 -5.38
CA ASP A 43 -11.18 20.71 -5.89
C ASP A 43 -11.53 19.28 -6.32
N VAL A 44 -11.01 18.29 -5.60
CA VAL A 44 -11.39 16.88 -5.76
C VAL A 44 -12.38 16.50 -4.67
N ASP A 45 -13.63 16.24 -5.09
CA ASP A 45 -14.67 15.74 -4.20
C ASP A 45 -14.28 14.37 -3.64
N TYR A 46 -14.49 14.19 -2.33
CA TYR A 46 -14.28 12.92 -1.67
C TYR A 46 -15.34 12.67 -0.59
N THR A 47 -15.63 11.40 -0.37
CA THR A 47 -16.37 10.92 0.79
C THR A 47 -15.37 10.53 1.88
N GLY A 48 -15.56 11.08 3.09
CA GLY A 48 -14.75 10.67 4.25
C GLY A 48 -15.07 9.24 4.67
N VAL A 49 -14.06 8.44 5.01
CA VAL A 49 -14.26 7.07 5.51
C VAL A 49 -15.19 7.04 6.73
N SER A 50 -15.02 7.94 7.69
CA SER A 50 -15.88 8.03 8.88
C SER A 50 -17.35 8.33 8.55
N TYR A 51 -17.59 9.16 7.53
CA TYR A 51 -18.94 9.43 7.04
C TYR A 51 -19.56 8.18 6.39
N TYR A 52 -18.80 7.47 5.54
CA TYR A 52 -19.28 6.25 4.90
C TYR A 52 -19.55 5.12 5.89
N THR A 53 -18.67 4.92 6.87
CA THR A 53 -18.83 3.87 7.88
C THR A 53 -19.90 4.23 8.91
N GLY A 54 -20.12 5.52 9.18
CA GLY A 54 -20.93 6.01 10.29
C GLY A 54 -20.22 5.91 11.64
N THR A 55 -18.91 5.59 11.64
CA THR A 55 -18.09 5.50 12.85
C THR A 55 -17.09 6.65 12.87
N PRO A 56 -17.09 7.53 13.89
CA PRO A 56 -16.08 8.58 14.01
C PRO A 56 -14.69 7.96 14.19
N GLU A 57 -13.63 8.74 13.97
CA GLU A 57 -12.28 8.29 14.32
C GLU A 57 -12.14 8.25 15.86
N PHE A 58 -11.62 7.14 16.41
CA PHE A 58 -11.43 6.96 17.85
C PHE A 58 -10.07 6.31 18.17
N LEU A 59 -9.68 6.26 19.45
CA LEU A 59 -8.39 5.75 19.93
C LEU A 59 -7.17 6.39 19.22
N GLY A 60 -7.15 7.73 19.16
CA GLY A 60 -6.06 8.46 18.50
C GLY A 60 -5.97 8.23 16.99
N GLY A 61 -7.01 7.66 16.37
CA GLY A 61 -7.00 7.33 14.94
C GLY A 61 -6.40 5.97 14.61
N ARG A 62 -6.16 5.11 15.60
CA ARG A 62 -5.74 3.71 15.39
C ARG A 62 -6.82 2.88 14.70
N VAL A 63 -8.09 3.24 14.86
CA VAL A 63 -9.22 2.54 14.27
C VAL A 63 -10.02 3.51 13.40
N LYS A 64 -9.68 3.55 12.10
CA LYS A 64 -10.38 4.36 11.09
C LYS A 64 -11.00 3.52 9.98
N THR A 65 -10.21 2.59 9.44
CA THR A 65 -10.54 1.82 8.23
C THR A 65 -10.85 0.34 8.51
N LEU A 66 -10.59 -0.13 9.74
CA LEU A 66 -10.91 -1.48 10.21
C LEU A 66 -12.41 -1.65 10.46
N HIS A 67 -13.20 -1.55 9.39
CA HIS A 67 -14.65 -1.58 9.44
C HIS A 67 -15.23 -2.54 8.38
N PRO A 68 -16.28 -3.32 8.70
CA PRO A 68 -16.89 -4.26 7.74
C PRO A 68 -17.35 -3.61 6.44
N LYS A 69 -17.88 -2.38 6.46
CA LYS A 69 -18.24 -1.65 5.22
C LYS A 69 -17.06 -1.37 4.30
N VAL A 70 -15.85 -1.18 4.85
CA VAL A 70 -14.63 -0.97 4.06
C VAL A 70 -14.14 -2.31 3.54
N HIS A 71 -13.89 -3.27 4.45
CA HIS A 71 -13.35 -4.56 4.06
C HIS A 71 -14.31 -5.42 3.24
N GLY A 72 -15.61 -5.35 3.50
CA GLY A 72 -16.65 -5.98 2.68
C GLY A 72 -16.72 -5.39 1.27
N GLY A 73 -16.56 -4.06 1.15
CA GLY A 73 -16.47 -3.40 -0.16
C GLY A 73 -15.24 -3.82 -0.97
N ILE A 74 -14.13 -4.14 -0.29
CA ILE A 74 -12.88 -4.61 -0.90
C ILE A 74 -12.90 -6.11 -1.19
N LEU A 75 -13.43 -6.94 -0.29
CA LEU A 75 -13.30 -8.40 -0.33
C LEU A 75 -14.46 -9.12 -1.02
N ALA A 76 -15.59 -8.44 -1.25
CA ALA A 76 -16.72 -9.07 -1.92
C ALA A 76 -16.34 -9.60 -3.30
N ARG A 77 -16.85 -10.78 -3.62
CA ARG A 77 -16.74 -11.41 -4.93
C ARG A 77 -17.87 -10.87 -5.79
N HIS A 78 -17.60 -9.85 -6.61
CA HIS A 78 -18.68 -9.13 -7.31
C HIS A 78 -19.45 -9.96 -8.34
N ALA A 79 -18.91 -11.10 -8.77
CA ALA A 79 -19.60 -12.05 -9.64
C ALA A 79 -20.55 -13.00 -8.88
N GLU A 80 -20.45 -13.08 -7.54
CA GLU A 80 -21.23 -14.00 -6.71
C GLU A 80 -22.52 -13.31 -6.24
N PRO A 81 -23.72 -13.83 -6.61
CA PRO A 81 -24.99 -13.22 -6.22
C PRO A 81 -25.20 -13.13 -4.70
N GLU A 82 -24.69 -14.11 -3.95
CA GLU A 82 -24.79 -14.13 -2.48
C GLU A 82 -24.06 -12.94 -1.84
N ASP A 83 -22.83 -12.66 -2.29
CA ASP A 83 -22.06 -11.50 -1.81
C ASP A 83 -22.76 -10.18 -2.21
N GLN A 84 -23.35 -10.11 -3.41
CA GLN A 84 -24.09 -8.92 -3.84
C GLN A 84 -25.33 -8.66 -2.98
N ALA A 85 -26.10 -9.70 -2.63
CA ALA A 85 -27.27 -9.56 -1.77
C ALA A 85 -26.88 -9.05 -0.36
N VAL A 86 -25.82 -9.61 0.23
CA VAL A 86 -25.30 -9.16 1.54
C VAL A 86 -24.80 -7.71 1.46
N MET A 87 -24.10 -7.35 0.39
CA MET A 87 -23.65 -5.97 0.19
C MET A 87 -24.82 -4.99 0.12
N GLU A 88 -25.89 -5.34 -0.59
CA GLU A 88 -27.09 -4.50 -0.70
C GLU A 88 -27.79 -4.36 0.66
N GLU A 89 -28.03 -5.47 1.37
CA GLU A 89 -28.65 -5.47 2.70
C GLU A 89 -27.88 -4.60 3.71
N LEU A 90 -26.56 -4.71 3.71
CA LEU A 90 -25.69 -4.00 4.65
C LEU A 90 -25.26 -2.60 4.16
N ASN A 91 -25.81 -2.14 3.03
CA ASN A 91 -25.47 -0.86 2.40
C ASN A 91 -23.96 -0.69 2.17
N ILE A 92 -23.32 -1.75 1.70
CA ILE A 92 -21.90 -1.82 1.37
C ILE A 92 -21.74 -1.52 -0.12
N ARG A 93 -20.92 -0.53 -0.44
CA ARG A 93 -20.55 -0.20 -1.81
C ARG A 93 -19.25 -0.89 -2.20
N ALA A 94 -19.16 -1.30 -3.46
CA ALA A 94 -17.93 -1.88 -4.01
C ALA A 94 -16.79 -0.88 -3.97
N ILE A 95 -15.62 -1.32 -3.50
CA ILE A 95 -14.36 -0.58 -3.56
C ILE A 95 -13.48 -1.30 -4.58
N ARG A 96 -13.22 -0.64 -5.71
CA ARG A 96 -12.63 -1.26 -6.91
C ARG A 96 -11.18 -0.82 -7.15
N VAL A 97 -10.76 0.25 -6.50
CA VAL A 97 -9.35 0.70 -6.42
C VAL A 97 -9.03 0.99 -4.97
N VAL A 98 -7.86 0.54 -4.52
CA VAL A 98 -7.33 0.78 -3.17
C VAL A 98 -5.90 1.29 -3.34
N ALA A 99 -5.68 2.58 -3.12
CA ALA A 99 -4.35 3.18 -3.13
C ALA A 99 -3.93 3.51 -1.70
N VAL A 100 -2.94 2.79 -1.19
CA VAL A 100 -2.47 2.89 0.18
C VAL A 100 -0.96 2.73 0.21
N ASN A 101 -0.25 3.72 0.74
CA ASN A 101 1.15 3.58 1.13
C ASN A 101 1.27 3.74 2.64
N LEU A 102 2.16 2.96 3.24
CA LEU A 102 2.27 2.82 4.69
C LEU A 102 3.01 4.02 5.31
N TYR A 103 2.81 4.21 6.62
CA TYR A 103 3.60 5.16 7.39
C TYR A 103 5.10 4.85 7.28
N PRO A 104 5.96 5.87 7.35
CA PRO A 104 7.40 5.70 7.18
C PRO A 104 8.05 5.13 8.45
N PHE A 105 7.64 3.92 8.86
CA PHE A 105 8.19 3.23 10.04
C PHE A 105 9.72 3.14 9.98
N GLU A 106 10.25 2.84 8.79
CA GLU A 106 11.68 2.86 8.50
C GLU A 106 12.33 4.21 8.85
N ASP A 107 11.75 5.32 8.39
CA ASP A 107 12.30 6.65 8.66
C ASP A 107 12.15 7.04 10.13
N THR A 108 11.04 6.67 10.79
CA THR A 108 10.84 6.90 12.23
C THR A 108 11.93 6.20 13.04
N VAL A 109 12.20 4.92 12.77
CA VAL A 109 13.28 4.18 13.43
C VAL A 109 14.64 4.84 13.16
N LEU A 110 14.93 5.18 11.92
CA LEU A 110 16.20 5.76 11.51
C LEU A 110 16.41 7.20 12.02
N SER A 111 15.35 7.91 12.40
CA SER A 111 15.43 9.23 13.03
C SER A 111 15.92 9.19 14.48
N GLY A 112 15.94 8.01 15.11
CA GLY A 112 16.24 7.86 16.53
C GLY A 112 15.07 8.23 17.45
N ALA A 113 13.84 8.17 16.94
CA ALA A 113 12.62 8.41 17.71
C ALA A 113 12.53 7.52 18.95
N ALA A 114 11.83 8.01 19.98
CA ALA A 114 11.58 7.22 21.18
C ALA A 114 10.75 5.96 20.86
N ARG A 115 10.91 4.90 21.66
CA ARG A 115 10.23 3.62 21.44
C ARG A 115 8.71 3.77 21.32
N GLU A 116 8.12 4.61 22.15
CA GLU A 116 6.69 4.90 22.16
C GLU A 116 6.24 5.51 20.81
N GLU A 117 7.04 6.42 20.26
CA GLU A 117 6.77 7.03 18.95
C GLU A 117 6.93 6.03 17.80
N VAL A 118 7.91 5.13 17.87
CA VAL A 118 8.05 4.03 16.91
C VAL A 118 6.82 3.13 16.94
N ILE A 119 6.34 2.78 18.14
CA ILE A 119 5.14 1.94 18.32
C ILE A 119 3.88 2.62 17.76
N GLU A 120 3.71 3.93 17.98
CA GLU A 120 2.57 4.67 17.41
C GLU A 120 2.59 4.73 15.87
N ASN A 121 3.77 4.61 15.24
CA ASN A 121 3.92 4.60 13.78
C ASN A 121 3.73 3.22 13.14
N ILE A 122 3.37 2.19 13.91
CA ILE A 122 2.99 0.88 13.38
C ILE A 122 1.56 0.95 12.82
N ASP A 123 1.45 0.87 11.50
CA ASP A 123 0.17 0.91 10.80
C ASP A 123 -0.53 -0.46 10.87
N ILE A 124 -1.78 -0.46 11.32
CA ILE A 124 -2.65 -1.65 11.32
C ILE A 124 -3.62 -1.63 10.14
N GLY A 125 -4.23 -0.48 9.88
CA GLY A 125 -5.28 -0.33 8.87
C GLY A 125 -4.73 -0.42 7.45
N GLY A 126 -3.56 0.17 7.21
CA GLY A 126 -2.88 0.15 5.91
C GLY A 126 -2.60 -1.28 5.43
N PRO A 127 -1.82 -2.09 6.17
CA PRO A 127 -1.53 -3.46 5.78
C PRO A 127 -2.80 -4.32 5.64
N ALA A 128 -3.79 -4.12 6.50
CA ALA A 128 -5.07 -4.83 6.39
C ALA A 128 -5.80 -4.53 5.06
N MET A 129 -5.88 -3.25 4.66
CA MET A 129 -6.48 -2.85 3.38
C MET A 129 -5.68 -3.34 2.18
N ILE A 130 -4.35 -3.21 2.21
CA ILE A 130 -3.46 -3.66 1.13
C ILE A 130 -3.62 -5.16 0.91
N ARG A 131 -3.55 -5.96 1.99
CA ARG A 131 -3.69 -7.42 1.90
C ARG A 131 -5.09 -7.84 1.45
N ALA A 132 -6.14 -7.15 1.90
CA ALA A 132 -7.50 -7.41 1.46
C ALA A 132 -7.68 -7.17 -0.05
N ALA A 133 -7.17 -6.04 -0.54
CA ALA A 133 -7.24 -5.70 -1.96
C ALA A 133 -6.39 -6.63 -2.82
N ALA A 134 -5.17 -6.97 -2.37
CA ALA A 134 -4.28 -7.92 -3.06
C ALA A 134 -4.91 -9.32 -3.14
N LYS A 135 -5.51 -9.81 -2.04
CA LYS A 135 -6.27 -11.07 -2.01
C LYS A 135 -7.37 -11.07 -3.07
N ASN A 136 -8.10 -9.96 -3.22
CA ASN A 136 -9.19 -9.84 -4.18
C ASN A 136 -8.75 -9.15 -5.49
N ALA A 137 -7.50 -9.31 -5.95
CA ALA A 137 -7.02 -8.52 -7.08
C ALA A 137 -7.68 -8.83 -8.44
N ALA A 138 -8.44 -9.93 -8.52
CA ALA A 138 -9.34 -10.19 -9.65
C ALA A 138 -10.40 -9.08 -9.81
N ASN A 139 -10.80 -8.49 -8.68
CA ASN A 139 -11.82 -7.46 -8.58
C ASN A 139 -11.22 -6.09 -8.28
N VAL A 140 -10.22 -6.00 -7.41
CA VAL A 140 -9.72 -4.73 -6.89
C VAL A 140 -8.32 -4.42 -7.43
N LEU A 141 -8.07 -3.18 -7.82
CA LEU A 141 -6.71 -2.72 -8.12
C LEU A 141 -6.07 -2.20 -6.84
N VAL A 142 -5.06 -2.89 -6.35
CA VAL A 142 -4.25 -2.46 -5.20
C VAL A 142 -3.05 -1.67 -5.67
N VAL A 143 -2.81 -0.49 -5.11
CA VAL A 143 -1.71 0.39 -5.49
C VAL A 143 -0.98 0.85 -4.25
N VAL A 144 0.30 0.47 -4.13
CA VAL A 144 1.14 0.78 -2.97
C VAL A 144 2.25 1.78 -3.25
N ASP A 145 2.37 2.22 -4.51
CA ASP A 145 3.44 3.08 -5.00
C ASP A 145 2.87 4.08 -6.02
N PRO A 146 3.10 5.38 -5.85
CA PRO A 146 2.67 6.42 -6.80
C PRO A 146 3.13 6.18 -8.24
N ASN A 147 4.26 5.50 -8.45
CA ASN A 147 4.78 5.23 -9.80
C ASN A 147 3.86 4.30 -10.62
N ASP A 148 2.90 3.64 -10.00
CA ASP A 148 1.92 2.78 -10.68
C ASP A 148 0.61 3.51 -11.05
N TYR A 149 0.42 4.77 -10.66
CA TYR A 149 -0.83 5.52 -10.90
C TYR A 149 -1.19 5.61 -12.38
N ASP A 150 -0.23 6.00 -13.23
CA ASP A 150 -0.47 6.13 -14.68
C ASP A 150 -0.82 4.80 -15.32
N ALA A 151 -0.12 3.72 -14.95
CA ALA A 151 -0.40 2.38 -15.47
C ALA A 151 -1.81 1.91 -15.06
N VAL A 152 -2.27 2.27 -13.86
CA VAL A 152 -3.62 1.97 -13.39
C VAL A 152 -4.67 2.75 -14.17
N LEU A 153 -4.47 4.05 -14.39
CA LEU A 153 -5.40 4.85 -15.17
C LEU A 153 -5.49 4.37 -16.63
N GLN A 154 -4.35 4.04 -17.25
CA GLN A 154 -4.29 3.46 -18.60
C GLN A 154 -5.05 2.13 -18.68
N PHE A 155 -4.84 1.24 -17.70
CA PHE A 155 -5.55 -0.02 -17.63
C PHE A 155 -7.08 0.16 -17.50
N LEU A 156 -7.52 1.16 -16.74
CA LEU A 156 -8.94 1.47 -16.60
C LEU A 156 -9.58 1.98 -17.90
N ASP A 157 -8.81 2.55 -18.83
CA ASP A 157 -9.30 3.02 -20.13
C ASP A 157 -9.33 1.90 -21.17
N SER A 158 -8.23 1.15 -21.29
CA SER A 158 -8.07 0.17 -22.37
C SER A 158 -8.73 -1.17 -22.04
N GLY A 159 -8.86 -1.51 -20.76
CA GLY A 159 -9.27 -2.84 -20.32
C GLY A 159 -8.25 -3.94 -20.59
N GLU A 160 -7.11 -3.62 -21.21
CA GLU A 160 -6.04 -4.59 -21.49
C GLU A 160 -5.25 -4.85 -20.21
N ALA A 161 -5.62 -5.95 -19.54
CA ALA A 161 -5.10 -6.31 -18.22
C ALA A 161 -3.63 -6.67 -18.19
N GLY A 162 -3.07 -7.12 -19.32
CA GLY A 162 -1.75 -7.74 -19.37
C GLY A 162 -1.51 -8.58 -18.12
N ASP A 163 -0.38 -8.33 -17.47
CA ASP A 163 -0.02 -8.87 -16.16
C ASP A 163 -0.18 -7.84 -15.02
N LEU A 164 -0.89 -6.72 -15.24
CA LEU A 164 -0.91 -5.58 -14.29
C LEU A 164 -1.49 -5.97 -12.94
N ARG A 165 -2.64 -6.66 -12.92
CA ARG A 165 -3.29 -7.07 -11.66
C ARG A 165 -2.40 -7.98 -10.84
N GLU A 166 -1.73 -8.94 -11.49
CA GLU A 166 -0.83 -9.86 -10.80
C GLU A 166 0.43 -9.14 -10.33
N ARG A 167 1.01 -8.27 -11.16
CA ARG A 167 2.16 -7.44 -10.80
C ARG A 167 1.85 -6.57 -9.59
N LEU A 168 0.69 -5.91 -9.56
CA LEU A 168 0.23 -5.11 -8.43
C LEU A 168 -0.01 -5.97 -7.18
N ARG A 169 -0.62 -7.16 -7.33
CA ARG A 169 -0.80 -8.12 -6.22
C ARG A 169 0.54 -8.55 -5.62
N ALA A 170 1.48 -8.98 -6.46
CA ALA A 170 2.80 -9.41 -6.04
C ALA A 170 3.53 -8.28 -5.33
N LYS A 171 3.50 -7.07 -5.90
CA LYS A 171 4.08 -5.86 -5.30
C LYS A 171 3.45 -5.53 -3.94
N ALA A 172 2.12 -5.62 -3.81
CA ALA A 172 1.40 -5.34 -2.57
C ALA A 172 1.79 -6.30 -1.43
N PHE A 173 1.84 -7.61 -1.70
CA PHE A 173 2.27 -8.58 -0.68
C PHE A 173 3.75 -8.44 -0.33
N ALA A 174 4.60 -8.19 -1.32
CA ALA A 174 6.02 -7.91 -1.07
C ALA A 174 6.20 -6.65 -0.22
N HIS A 175 5.41 -5.61 -0.46
CA HIS A 175 5.43 -4.37 0.33
C HIS A 175 5.06 -4.61 1.80
N THR A 176 4.00 -5.38 2.07
CA THR A 176 3.61 -5.70 3.46
C THR A 176 4.59 -6.67 4.13
N ALA A 177 5.13 -7.65 3.41
CA ALA A 177 6.15 -8.55 3.95
C ALA A 177 7.43 -7.79 4.32
N PHE A 178 7.86 -6.85 3.47
CA PHE A 178 8.97 -5.96 3.77
C PHE A 178 8.68 -5.10 5.01
N TYR A 179 7.51 -4.47 5.08
CA TYR A 179 7.11 -3.67 6.24
C TYR A 179 7.13 -4.47 7.56
N ASP A 180 6.50 -5.65 7.57
CA ASP A 180 6.44 -6.51 8.76
C ASP A 180 7.84 -7.03 9.15
N SER A 181 8.74 -7.26 8.18
CA SER A 181 10.12 -7.66 8.48
C SER A 181 10.90 -6.59 9.22
N LEU A 182 10.70 -5.30 8.89
CA LEU A 182 11.33 -4.19 9.59
C LEU A 182 10.81 -4.04 11.03
N ILE A 183 9.51 -4.25 11.22
CA ILE A 183 8.92 -4.25 12.57
C ILE A 183 9.49 -5.40 13.40
N ALA A 184 9.53 -6.61 12.83
CA ALA A 184 10.07 -7.78 13.51
C ALA A 184 11.53 -7.58 13.91
N GLU A 185 12.35 -7.04 13.00
CA GLU A 185 13.75 -6.74 13.26
C GLU A 185 13.93 -5.67 14.34
N TYR A 186 13.17 -4.57 14.28
CA TYR A 186 13.23 -3.52 15.29
C TYR A 186 13.01 -4.08 16.71
N PHE A 187 12.04 -4.99 16.88
CA PHE A 187 11.77 -5.61 18.19
C PHE A 187 12.75 -6.72 18.56
N ALA A 188 13.33 -7.42 17.58
CA ALA A 188 14.37 -8.43 17.83
C ALA A 188 15.72 -7.81 18.18
N GLY A 189 16.00 -6.57 17.74
CA GLY A 189 17.30 -5.93 17.88
C GLY A 189 18.42 -6.76 17.25
N ASP A 190 19.56 -6.86 17.92
CA ASP A 190 20.72 -7.66 17.46
C ASP A 190 20.42 -9.18 17.35
N GLY A 191 19.26 -9.63 17.82
CA GLY A 191 18.82 -11.02 17.83
C GLY A 191 18.06 -11.49 16.58
N VAL A 192 17.86 -10.65 15.55
CA VAL A 192 16.96 -11.00 14.42
C VAL A 192 17.34 -12.31 13.70
N LEU A 193 18.64 -12.61 13.58
CA LEU A 193 19.16 -13.83 12.95
C LEU A 193 19.37 -14.99 13.96
N GLN A 194 19.11 -14.75 15.24
CA GLN A 194 19.31 -15.73 16.32
C GLN A 194 18.01 -16.39 16.77
N GLY A 195 16.85 -15.90 16.31
CA GLY A 195 15.54 -16.46 16.62
C GLY A 195 15.22 -17.75 15.83
N GLU A 196 14.18 -18.46 16.27
CA GLU A 196 13.67 -19.66 15.57
C GLU A 196 13.16 -19.35 14.15
N THR A 197 12.73 -18.11 13.93
CA THR A 197 12.30 -17.60 12.61
C THR A 197 12.95 -16.23 12.40
N ALA A 198 13.62 -16.06 11.26
CA ALA A 198 14.22 -14.81 10.84
C ALA A 198 13.54 -14.31 9.56
N SER A 199 13.28 -13.00 9.49
CA SER A 199 12.75 -12.33 8.30
C SER A 199 13.62 -11.11 8.01
N VAL A 200 14.19 -11.04 6.81
CA VAL A 200 15.12 -9.98 6.41
C VAL A 200 14.54 -9.21 5.25
N GLY A 201 14.21 -7.93 5.48
CA GLY A 201 13.68 -7.03 4.47
C GLY A 201 14.81 -6.39 3.68
N LEU A 202 14.88 -6.66 2.38
CA LEU A 202 15.92 -6.10 1.51
C LEU A 202 15.32 -5.27 0.39
N ARG A 203 15.92 -4.11 0.09
CA ARG A 203 15.53 -3.24 -1.02
C ARG A 203 16.50 -3.41 -2.18
N LYS A 204 15.97 -3.68 -3.37
CA LYS A 204 16.78 -3.76 -4.58
C LYS A 204 17.32 -2.37 -4.92
N VAL A 205 18.62 -2.27 -5.19
CA VAL A 205 19.28 -1.03 -5.65
C VAL A 205 19.57 -1.08 -7.14
N ALA A 206 20.02 -2.23 -7.63
CA ALA A 206 20.38 -2.39 -9.03
C ALA A 206 20.13 -3.81 -9.53
N SER A 207 19.74 -3.94 -10.78
CA SER A 207 19.96 -5.18 -11.53
C SER A 207 21.41 -5.20 -12.00
N LEU A 208 22.11 -6.31 -11.82
CA LEU A 208 23.47 -6.48 -12.32
C LEU A 208 23.43 -7.07 -13.72
N ARG A 209 24.53 -6.90 -14.46
CA ARG A 209 24.65 -7.41 -15.83
C ARG A 209 24.55 -8.95 -15.88
N TYR A 210 25.15 -9.61 -14.90
CA TYR A 210 25.09 -11.04 -14.65
C TYR A 210 25.55 -11.31 -13.20
N GLY A 211 25.38 -12.54 -12.73
CA GLY A 211 25.90 -13.03 -11.44
C GLY A 211 27.39 -13.34 -11.48
N GLU A 212 27.79 -14.52 -11.05
CA GLU A 212 29.18 -14.95 -11.19
C GLU A 212 29.52 -15.31 -12.64
N ASN A 213 28.55 -15.85 -13.39
CA ASN A 213 28.71 -16.25 -14.78
C ASN A 213 27.70 -15.54 -15.69
N PRO A 214 28.01 -15.30 -16.98
CA PRO A 214 27.17 -14.52 -17.90
C PRO A 214 25.73 -15.02 -18.10
N HIS A 215 25.47 -16.30 -17.87
CA HIS A 215 24.13 -16.89 -18.01
C HIS A 215 23.27 -16.77 -16.74
N GLN A 216 23.83 -16.27 -15.63
CA GLN A 216 23.14 -16.11 -14.36
C GLN A 216 22.64 -14.69 -14.19
N GLN A 217 21.39 -14.51 -13.77
CA GLN A 217 20.86 -13.20 -13.38
C GLN A 217 21.32 -12.84 -11.97
N ALA A 218 21.52 -11.54 -11.71
CA ALA A 218 21.82 -11.04 -10.37
C ALA A 218 21.29 -9.64 -10.13
N ALA A 219 21.19 -9.28 -8.86
CA ALA A 219 20.78 -7.97 -8.39
C ALA A 219 21.48 -7.64 -7.08
N LEU A 220 21.78 -6.36 -6.89
CA LEU A 220 22.28 -5.82 -5.62
C LEU A 220 21.11 -5.37 -4.77
N TYR A 221 21.12 -5.78 -3.51
CA TYR A 221 20.15 -5.40 -2.49
C TYR A 221 20.85 -4.74 -1.31
N VAL A 222 20.12 -3.87 -0.61
CA VAL A 222 20.57 -3.20 0.61
C VAL A 222 19.60 -3.47 1.76
N HIS A 223 20.16 -3.45 2.96
CA HIS A 223 19.40 -3.56 4.19
C HIS A 223 19.03 -2.16 4.72
N PRO A 224 17.75 -1.85 4.99
CA PRO A 224 17.31 -0.50 5.38
C PRO A 224 17.98 0.06 6.64
N PHE A 225 18.20 -0.79 7.65
CA PHE A 225 18.84 -0.38 8.91
C PHE A 225 20.36 -0.44 8.90
N GLN A 226 20.97 -0.97 7.85
CA GLN A 226 22.43 -0.97 7.69
C GLN A 226 22.80 0.10 6.65
N ARG A 227 23.51 1.14 7.05
CA ARG A 227 23.88 2.24 6.13
C ARG A 227 25.35 2.22 5.73
N GLU A 228 26.09 1.23 6.19
CA GLU A 228 27.51 1.07 5.95
C GLU A 228 27.81 -0.21 5.15
N GLY A 229 28.96 -0.25 4.49
CA GLY A 229 29.43 -1.41 3.74
C GLY A 229 29.36 -1.25 2.22
N ILE A 230 29.81 -2.28 1.51
CA ILE A 230 30.03 -2.22 0.05
C ILE A 230 28.74 -1.99 -0.74
N ALA A 231 27.60 -2.47 -0.24
CA ALA A 231 26.31 -2.29 -0.90
C ALA A 231 25.82 -0.82 -0.90
N HIS A 232 26.36 0.02 -0.01
CA HIS A 232 26.07 1.46 0.09
C HIS A 232 27.18 2.34 -0.47
N ALA A 233 28.22 1.75 -1.08
CA ALA A 233 29.36 2.51 -1.57
C ALA A 233 28.94 3.47 -2.70
N LYS A 234 29.40 4.72 -2.62
CA LYS A 234 29.22 5.70 -3.69
C LYS A 234 30.28 5.49 -4.77
N GLN A 235 29.88 5.03 -5.95
CA GLN A 235 30.75 5.01 -7.12
C GLN A 235 31.00 6.45 -7.61
N THR A 236 32.25 6.92 -7.52
CA THR A 236 32.62 8.30 -7.88
C THR A 236 33.08 8.45 -9.33
N TRP A 237 33.46 7.35 -9.98
CA TRP A 237 33.92 7.34 -11.37
C TRP A 237 33.86 5.92 -11.98
N GLY A 238 33.85 5.83 -13.31
CA GLY A 238 34.02 4.58 -14.08
C GLY A 238 32.77 3.72 -14.26
N LYS A 239 32.98 2.60 -14.96
CA LYS A 239 32.21 1.36 -14.77
C LYS A 239 32.85 0.58 -13.62
#